data_AF-Q7MG22-F1
#
_entry.id   AF-Q7MG22-F1
#
_cell.length_a   1.000
_cell.length_b   1.000
_cell.length_c   1.000
_cell.angle_alpha   90.00
_cell.angle_beta   90.00
_cell.angle_gamma   90.00
#
_symmetry.space_group_name_H-M   'P 1'
#
loop_
_entity.id
_entity.type
_entity.pdbx_description
1 polymer ?
#
loop_
_entity_poly.entity_id
_entity_poly.type
_entity_poly.pdbx_seq_one_letter_code
_entity_poly.pdbx_strand_id
1 'polypeptide(L)'
;MNIQVKDSLIAGLINGAINGYIASHHFKGMSSVPMSMEMISNSQVTVWGQAISLTFGLGIILSLITSKLFLRQLKTSHPQHSHELQRSFWKDLLPIALMQAGALFGWFVALAVIWTKYAGEVLVSPNTAVILIGVFAFVITLFVEVRTKKSIIYKKVNLLEQNTI
;
A
#
# COMPACT_ATOMS: atom_id res chain seq x y z
N MET A 1 20.29 -10.84 -1.00
CA MET A 1 19.36 -10.56 -2.11
C MET A 1 18.93 -9.09 -2.03
N ASN A 2 19.16 -8.29 -3.07
CA ASN A 2 18.85 -6.86 -3.06
C ASN A 2 17.43 -6.64 -3.60
N ILE A 3 16.51 -6.12 -2.77
CA ILE A 3 15.14 -5.79 -3.19
C ILE A 3 15.17 -4.39 -3.79
N GLN A 4 14.94 -4.29 -5.10
CA GLN A 4 14.93 -3.00 -5.80
C GLN A 4 13.50 -2.49 -6.00
N VAL A 5 13.33 -1.17 -5.96
CA VAL A 5 12.05 -0.51 -6.26
C VAL A 5 11.60 -0.82 -7.70
N LYS A 6 12.56 -1.02 -8.61
CA LYS A 6 12.33 -1.37 -10.01
C LYS A 6 11.48 -2.63 -10.18
N ASP A 7 11.64 -3.60 -9.27
CA ASP A 7 10.89 -4.87 -9.30
C ASP A 7 9.39 -4.69 -9.02
N SER A 8 9.02 -3.55 -8.42
CA SER A 8 7.65 -3.21 -8.03
C SER A 8 7.00 -2.20 -8.97
N LEU A 9 7.72 -1.62 -9.94
CA LEU A 9 7.19 -0.60 -10.86
C LEU A 9 6.03 -1.12 -11.69
N ILE A 10 6.15 -2.33 -12.26
CA ILE A 10 5.10 -2.92 -13.10
C ILE A 10 3.84 -3.17 -12.28
N ALA A 11 3.98 -3.77 -11.09
CA ALA A 11 2.87 -4.01 -10.19
C ALA A 11 2.20 -2.71 -9.74
N GLY A 12 3.00 -1.66 -9.48
CA GLY A 12 2.51 -0.32 -9.18
C GLY A 12 1.70 0.25 -10.33
N LEU A 13 2.20 0.19 -11.57
CA LEU A 13 1.51 0.73 -12.75
C LEU A 13 0.15 0.05 -12.96
N ILE A 14 0.12 -1.28 -12.84
CA ILE A 14 -1.12 -2.07 -12.97
C ILE A 14 -2.12 -1.66 -11.87
N ASN A 15 -1.69 -1.58 -10.61
CA ASN A 15 -2.56 -1.17 -9.51
C ASN A 15 -3.05 0.27 -9.68
N GLY A 16 -2.18 1.18 -10.11
CA GLY A 16 -2.54 2.57 -10.39
C GLY A 16 -3.62 2.67 -11.47
N ALA A 17 -3.46 1.93 -12.58
CA ALA A 17 -4.45 1.89 -13.65
C ALA A 17 -5.81 1.33 -13.19
N ILE A 18 -5.80 0.22 -12.44
CA ILE A 18 -7.03 -0.40 -11.92
C ILE A 18 -7.76 0.55 -10.96
N ASN A 19 -7.05 1.15 -10.00
CA ASN A 19 -7.68 2.05 -9.04
C ASN A 19 -8.12 3.37 -9.67
N GLY A 20 -7.40 3.89 -10.67
CA GLY A 20 -7.84 5.01 -11.48
C GLY A 20 -9.13 4.68 -12.25
N TYR A 21 -9.20 3.49 -12.87
CA TYR A 21 -10.41 3.04 -13.54
C TYR A 21 -11.61 2.95 -12.58
N ILE A 22 -11.44 2.36 -11.39
CA ILE A 22 -12.48 2.29 -10.35
C ILE A 22 -12.92 3.71 -9.94
N ALA A 23 -11.96 4.60 -9.71
CA ALA A 23 -12.22 5.99 -9.36
C ALA A 23 -12.99 6.74 -10.46
N SER A 24 -12.74 6.43 -11.73
CA SER A 24 -13.46 7.06 -12.86
C SER A 24 -14.96 6.80 -12.83
N HIS A 25 -15.36 5.59 -12.40
CA HIS A 25 -16.75 5.24 -12.24
C HIS A 25 -17.33 5.88 -10.97
N HIS A 26 -16.52 5.97 -9.91
CA HIS A 26 -16.91 6.61 -8.66
C HIS A 26 -17.21 8.10 -8.83
N PHE A 27 -16.42 8.83 -9.63
CA PHE A 27 -16.57 10.27 -9.84
C PHE A 27 -17.45 10.63 -11.05
N LYS A 28 -18.08 9.65 -11.69
CA LYS A 28 -18.89 9.86 -12.89
C LYS A 28 -20.11 10.74 -12.57
N GLY A 29 -20.29 11.81 -13.36
CA GLY A 29 -21.43 12.73 -13.22
C GLY A 29 -21.24 13.84 -12.19
N MET A 30 -20.10 13.88 -11.48
CA MET A 30 -19.75 15.01 -10.62
C MET A 30 -19.20 16.17 -11.46
N SER A 31 -19.59 17.41 -11.14
CA SER A 31 -18.99 18.61 -11.75
C SER A 31 -17.64 18.96 -11.14
N SER A 32 -17.46 18.66 -9.85
CA SER A 32 -16.22 18.80 -9.10
C SER A 32 -16.15 17.73 -8.00
N VAL A 33 -14.94 17.36 -7.62
CA VAL A 33 -14.66 16.38 -6.58
C VAL A 33 -13.87 17.07 -5.47
N PRO A 34 -14.28 16.96 -4.20
CA PRO A 34 -13.51 17.53 -3.12
C PRO A 34 -12.20 16.75 -2.92
N MET A 35 -11.07 17.44 -2.98
CA MET A 35 -9.77 16.91 -2.60
C MET A 35 -9.66 16.81 -1.08
N SER A 36 -9.98 17.92 -0.39
CA SER A 36 -10.00 18.11 1.06
C SER A 36 -11.23 18.91 1.47
N MET A 37 -11.73 18.67 2.68
CA MET A 37 -12.84 19.40 3.32
C MET A 37 -12.44 19.74 4.76
N GLU A 38 -12.88 20.88 5.29
CA GLU A 38 -12.55 21.29 6.67
C GLU A 38 -13.23 20.41 7.73
N MET A 39 -14.40 19.85 7.41
CA MET A 39 -15.06 18.86 8.24
C MET A 39 -14.78 17.44 7.73
N ILE A 40 -14.39 16.56 8.65
CA ILE A 40 -14.49 15.10 8.47
C ILE A 40 -15.98 14.75 8.53
N SER A 41 -16.72 15.07 7.47
CA SER A 41 -18.12 14.68 7.30
C SER A 41 -18.20 13.36 6.55
N ASN A 42 -19.03 12.42 7.03
CA ASN A 42 -19.31 11.16 6.33
C ASN A 42 -20.19 11.33 5.09
N SER A 43 -20.66 12.55 4.77
CA SER A 43 -21.59 12.78 3.67
C SER A 43 -20.93 13.00 2.31
N GLN A 44 -19.63 13.32 2.26
CA GLN A 44 -18.94 13.63 1.01
C GLN A 44 -17.67 12.79 0.83
N VAL A 45 -17.57 12.16 -0.34
CA VAL A 45 -16.38 11.40 -0.72
C VAL A 45 -15.30 12.36 -1.20
N THR A 46 -14.17 12.39 -0.50
CA THR A 46 -13.01 13.19 -0.89
C THR A 46 -11.90 12.33 -1.52
N VAL A 47 -11.03 12.95 -2.32
CA VAL A 47 -9.83 12.27 -2.87
C VAL A 47 -8.93 11.77 -1.75
N TRP A 48 -8.68 12.59 -0.72
CA TRP A 48 -7.92 12.15 0.47
C TRP A 48 -8.62 11.00 1.21
N GLY A 49 -9.93 11.05 1.40
CA GLY A 49 -10.70 9.99 2.05
C GLY A 49 -10.63 8.65 1.30
N GLN A 50 -10.67 8.69 -0.03
CA GLN A 50 -10.47 7.53 -0.88
C GLN A 50 -9.03 7.01 -0.80
N ALA A 51 -8.03 7.88 -0.87
CA ALA A 51 -6.62 7.51 -0.74
C ALA A 51 -6.33 6.83 0.61
N ILE A 52 -6.86 7.38 1.71
CA ILE A 52 -6.73 6.80 3.05
C ILE A 52 -7.39 5.42 3.11
N SER A 53 -8.61 5.26 2.61
CA SER A 53 -9.28 3.95 2.55
C SER A 53 -8.48 2.92 1.74
N LEU A 54 -7.90 3.36 0.62
CA LEU A 54 -7.03 2.52 -0.23
C LEU A 54 -5.78 2.06 0.52
N THR A 55 -5.12 2.92 1.31
CA THR A 55 -3.92 2.50 2.05
C THR A 55 -4.18 1.30 2.95
N PHE A 56 -5.34 1.26 3.61
CA PHE A 56 -5.67 0.19 4.54
C PHE A 56 -6.11 -1.08 3.79
N GLY A 57 -7.11 -0.97 2.91
CA GLY A 57 -7.65 -2.11 2.17
C GLY A 57 -6.62 -2.72 1.22
N LEU A 58 -6.06 -1.90 0.33
CA LEU A 58 -5.06 -2.33 -0.65
C LEU A 58 -3.76 -2.77 0.05
N GLY A 59 -3.35 -2.07 1.11
CA GLY A 59 -2.11 -2.36 1.83
C GLY A 59 -2.09 -3.74 2.47
N ILE A 60 -3.20 -4.17 3.08
CA ILE A 60 -3.32 -5.52 3.65
C ILE A 60 -3.26 -6.56 2.52
N ILE A 61 -4.09 -6.41 1.49
CA ILE A 61 -4.21 -7.37 0.39
C ILE A 61 -2.86 -7.52 -0.34
N LEU A 62 -2.24 -6.41 -0.72
CA LEU A 62 -0.94 -6.42 -1.38
C LEU A 62 0.12 -7.04 -0.50
N SER A 63 0.21 -6.66 0.78
CA SER A 63 1.22 -7.26 1.66
C SER A 63 1.06 -8.78 1.78
N LEU A 64 -0.17 -9.29 1.89
CA LEU A 64 -0.41 -10.74 1.98
C LEU A 64 -0.05 -11.46 0.67
N ILE A 65 -0.47 -10.92 -0.48
CA ILE A 65 -0.16 -11.48 -1.81
C ILE A 65 1.35 -11.44 -2.06
N THR A 66 1.98 -10.29 -1.88
CA THR A 66 3.43 -10.11 -2.02
C THR A 66 4.17 -11.08 -1.12
N SER A 67 3.74 -11.24 0.14
CA SER A 67 4.37 -12.19 1.07
C SER A 67 4.32 -13.62 0.55
N LYS A 68 3.14 -14.07 0.10
CA LYS A 68 2.94 -15.43 -0.42
C LYS A 68 3.75 -15.69 -1.68
N LEU A 69 3.68 -14.79 -2.67
CA LEU A 69 4.40 -14.94 -3.93
C LEU A 69 5.91 -14.90 -3.71
N PHE A 70 6.38 -13.98 -2.88
CA PHE A 70 7.80 -13.84 -2.58
C PHE A 70 8.37 -15.06 -1.83
N LEU A 71 7.64 -15.58 -0.83
CA LEU A 71 8.05 -16.81 -0.14
C LEU A 71 8.06 -18.02 -1.08
N ARG A 72 7.08 -18.11 -2.00
CA ARG A 72 7.06 -19.18 -3.01
C ARG A 72 8.28 -19.08 -3.91
N GLN A 73 8.57 -17.89 -4.43
CA GLN A 73 9.75 -17.64 -5.27
C GLN A 73 11.06 -17.99 -4.53
N LEU A 74 11.20 -17.56 -3.27
CA LEU A 74 12.36 -17.88 -2.45
C LEU A 74 12.55 -19.39 -2.26
N LYS A 75 11.46 -20.14 -1.99
CA LYS A 75 11.51 -21.60 -1.83
C LYS A 75 11.90 -22.30 -3.13
N THR A 76 11.42 -21.81 -4.27
CA THR A 76 11.79 -22.36 -5.58
C THR A 76 13.25 -22.06 -5.93
N SER A 77 13.75 -20.86 -5.63
CA SER A 77 15.13 -20.48 -5.94
C SER A 77 16.16 -21.03 -4.94
N HIS A 78 15.76 -21.34 -3.71
CA HIS A 78 16.64 -21.84 -2.64
C HIS A 78 16.01 -23.03 -1.91
N PRO A 79 15.83 -24.18 -2.58
CA PRO A 79 15.16 -25.35 -1.99
C PRO A 79 15.84 -25.86 -0.72
N GLN A 80 17.15 -25.68 -0.58
CA GLN A 80 17.94 -26.04 0.60
C GLN A 80 17.54 -25.30 1.89
N HIS A 81 16.89 -24.13 1.79
CA HIS A 81 16.39 -23.36 2.95
C HIS A 81 14.87 -23.40 3.09
N SER A 82 14.19 -24.34 2.41
CA SER A 82 12.73 -24.39 2.33
C SER A 82 12.03 -24.50 3.69
N HIS A 83 12.61 -25.24 4.63
CA HIS A 83 12.09 -25.40 6.00
C HIS A 83 12.18 -24.09 6.80
N GLU A 84 13.29 -23.36 6.70
CA GLU A 84 13.47 -22.05 7.35
C GLU A 84 12.58 -20.95 6.74
N LEU A 85 12.11 -21.14 5.51
CA LEU A 85 11.21 -20.22 4.81
C LEU A 85 9.73 -20.50 5.11
N GLN A 86 9.43 -21.45 6.00
CA GLN A 86 8.06 -21.70 6.45
C GLN A 86 7.62 -20.56 7.38
N ARG A 87 6.58 -19.83 6.97
CA ARG A 87 5.99 -18.74 7.73
C ARG A 87 4.55 -19.07 8.05
N SER A 88 4.13 -18.80 9.28
CA SER A 88 2.74 -18.94 9.70
C SER A 88 1.94 -17.73 9.22
N PHE A 89 0.78 -17.97 8.62
CA PHE A 89 -0.10 -16.89 8.18
C PHE A 89 -0.47 -15.96 9.34
N TRP A 90 -0.93 -16.52 10.46
CA TRP A 90 -1.42 -15.77 11.61
C TRP A 90 -0.31 -15.09 12.43
N LYS A 91 0.85 -15.75 12.57
CA LYS A 91 1.94 -15.24 13.43
C LYS A 91 2.96 -14.38 12.68
N ASP A 92 3.07 -14.53 11.36
CA ASP A 92 4.06 -13.80 10.56
C ASP A 92 3.40 -12.88 9.53
N LEU A 93 2.58 -13.43 8.64
CA LEU A 93 2.15 -12.70 7.44
C LEU A 93 1.10 -11.63 7.75
N LEU A 94 0.09 -11.97 8.55
CA LEU A 94 -0.99 -11.07 8.92
C LEU A 94 -0.46 -9.87 9.74
N PRO A 95 0.39 -10.05 10.78
CA PRO A 95 0.99 -8.92 11.49
C PRO A 95 1.83 -8.01 10.57
N ILE A 96 2.60 -8.57 9.63
CA ILE A 96 3.34 -7.75 8.65
C ILE A 96 2.36 -6.92 7.81
N ALA A 97 1.29 -7.53 7.30
CA ALA A 97 0.28 -6.83 6.51
C ALA A 97 -0.41 -5.71 7.29
N LEU A 98 -0.83 -5.97 8.52
CA LEU A 98 -1.45 -4.97 9.38
C LEU A 98 -0.49 -3.83 9.72
N MET A 99 0.78 -4.13 10.00
CA MET A 99 1.78 -3.11 10.32
C MET A 99 2.07 -2.21 9.12
N GLN A 100 2.20 -2.77 7.90
CA GLN A 100 2.41 -1.96 6.70
C GLN A 100 1.18 -1.11 6.35
N ALA A 101 -0.02 -1.70 6.42
CA ALA A 101 -1.26 -0.99 6.16
C ALA A 101 -1.50 0.12 7.19
N GLY A 102 -1.33 -0.17 8.48
CA GLY A 102 -1.47 0.81 9.56
C GLY A 102 -0.45 1.95 9.46
N ALA A 103 0.81 1.64 9.12
CA ALA A 103 1.83 2.67 8.94
C ALA A 103 1.49 3.60 7.77
N LEU A 104 1.08 3.07 6.62
CA LEU A 104 0.69 3.89 5.46
C LEU A 104 -0.59 4.68 5.72
N PHE A 105 -1.57 4.06 6.36
CA PHE A 105 -2.79 4.73 6.79
C PHE A 105 -2.48 5.93 7.68
N GLY A 106 -1.65 5.74 8.72
CA GLY A 106 -1.24 6.83 9.61
C GLY A 106 -0.53 7.97 8.88
N TRP A 107 0.39 7.64 7.96
CA TRP A 107 1.08 8.64 7.14
C TRP A 107 0.13 9.41 6.21
N PHE A 108 -0.80 8.72 5.54
CA PHE A 108 -1.75 9.39 4.63
C PHE A 108 -2.76 10.24 5.39
N VAL A 109 -3.22 9.80 6.57
CA VAL A 109 -4.05 10.64 7.45
C VAL A 109 -3.28 11.88 7.88
N ALA A 110 -2.03 11.75 8.32
CA ALA A 110 -1.20 12.89 8.70
C ALA A 110 -1.00 13.86 7.54
N LEU A 111 -0.71 13.35 6.33
CA LEU A 111 -0.57 14.16 5.12
C LEU A 111 -1.87 14.86 4.74
N ALA A 112 -3.01 14.18 4.82
CA ALA A 112 -4.32 14.77 4.54
C ALA A 112 -4.64 15.89 5.54
N VAL A 113 -4.40 15.68 6.83
CA VAL A 113 -4.62 16.70 7.87
C VAL A 113 -3.71 17.92 7.65
N ILE A 114 -2.42 17.71 7.37
CA ILE A 114 -1.49 18.79 7.05
C ILE A 114 -1.94 19.54 5.80
N TRP A 115 -2.33 18.82 4.75
CA TRP A 115 -2.84 19.40 3.51
C TRP A 115 -4.07 20.27 3.79
N THR A 116 -5.09 19.72 4.43
CA THR A 116 -6.33 20.46 4.74
C THR A 116 -6.04 21.70 5.60
N LYS A 117 -5.10 21.62 6.55
CA LYS A 117 -4.72 22.77 7.39
C LYS A 117 -4.13 23.94 6.59
N TYR A 118 -3.33 23.67 5.56
CA TYR A 118 -2.63 24.72 4.81
C TYR A 118 -3.32 25.10 3.50
N ALA A 119 -3.97 24.16 2.83
CA ALA A 119 -4.66 24.37 1.55
C ALA A 119 -6.16 24.62 1.70
N GLY A 120 -6.76 24.29 2.85
CA GLY A 120 -8.19 24.42 3.10
C GLY A 120 -9.04 23.46 2.29
N GLU A 121 -10.24 23.90 1.93
CA GLU A 121 -11.14 23.18 1.02
C GLU A 121 -10.69 23.35 -0.42
N VAL A 122 -10.30 22.24 -1.04
CA VAL A 122 -9.84 22.22 -2.43
C VAL A 122 -10.77 21.35 -3.24
N LEU A 123 -11.35 21.92 -4.29
CA LEU A 123 -12.13 21.20 -5.29
C LEU A 123 -11.27 20.96 -6.52
N VAL A 124 -11.34 19.76 -7.08
CA VAL A 124 -10.64 19.39 -8.31
C VAL A 124 -11.62 18.87 -9.35
N SER A 125 -11.20 18.87 -10.61
CA SER A 125 -11.99 18.21 -11.66
C SER A 125 -12.05 16.69 -11.41
N PRO A 126 -13.12 16.00 -11.86
CA PRO A 126 -13.21 14.55 -11.76
C PRO A 126 -12.02 13.83 -12.39
N ASN A 127 -11.53 14.31 -13.54
CA ASN A 127 -10.36 13.72 -14.20
C ASN A 127 -9.09 13.86 -13.34
N THR A 128 -8.89 15.01 -12.70
CA THR A 128 -7.78 15.21 -11.77
C THR A 128 -7.89 14.27 -10.57
N ALA A 129 -9.08 14.11 -9.98
CA ALA A 129 -9.31 13.17 -8.88
C ALA A 129 -8.97 11.73 -9.28
N VAL A 130 -9.40 11.28 -10.47
CA VAL A 130 -9.07 9.95 -11.01
C VAL A 130 -7.56 9.73 -11.12
N ILE A 131 -6.85 10.70 -11.68
CA ILE A 131 -5.39 10.63 -11.83
C ILE A 131 -4.71 10.56 -10.46
N LEU A 132 -5.13 11.39 -9.51
CA LEU A 132 -4.58 11.39 -8.15
C LEU A 132 -4.78 10.06 -7.44
N ILE A 133 -5.97 9.45 -7.53
CA ILE A 133 -6.23 8.13 -6.96
C ILE A 133 -5.34 7.05 -7.59
N GLY A 134 -5.16 7.08 -8.92
CA GLY A 134 -4.25 6.16 -9.60
C GLY A 134 -2.79 6.34 -9.15
N VAL A 135 -2.33 7.59 -8.97
CA VAL A 135 -0.99 7.89 -8.47
C VAL A 135 -0.82 7.42 -7.02
N PHE A 136 -1.80 7.65 -6.14
CA PHE A 136 -1.74 7.17 -4.77
C PHE A 136 -1.68 5.65 -4.71
N ALA A 137 -2.52 4.95 -5.47
CA ALA A 137 -2.48 3.49 -5.55
C ALA A 137 -1.11 2.98 -6.04
N PHE A 138 -0.54 3.61 -7.07
CA PHE A 138 0.81 3.30 -7.56
C PHE A 138 1.86 3.43 -6.44
N VAL A 139 1.88 4.57 -5.73
CA VAL A 139 2.84 4.84 -4.66
C VAL A 139 2.66 3.85 -3.50
N ILE A 140 1.41 3.61 -3.08
CA ILE A 140 1.07 2.64 -2.03
C ILE A 140 1.62 1.26 -2.41
N THR A 141 1.40 0.80 -3.65
CA THR A 141 1.90 -0.49 -4.10
C THR A 141 3.42 -0.59 -4.01
N LEU A 142 4.16 0.43 -4.47
CA LEU A 142 5.62 0.44 -4.36
C LEU A 142 6.09 0.31 -2.90
N PHE A 143 5.50 1.11 -2.02
CA PHE A 143 5.88 1.09 -0.60
C PHE A 143 5.57 -0.24 0.07
N VAL A 144 4.35 -0.76 -0.13
CA VAL A 144 3.92 -2.03 0.46
C VAL A 144 4.79 -3.17 -0.04
N GLU A 145 5.00 -3.28 -1.35
CA GLU A 145 5.78 -4.39 -1.90
C GLU A 145 7.21 -4.41 -1.36
N VAL A 146 7.90 -3.27 -1.43
CA VAL A 146 9.30 -3.17 -1.02
C VAL A 146 9.43 -3.42 0.49
N ARG A 147 8.56 -2.82 1.31
CA ARG A 147 8.61 -3.00 2.76
C ARG A 147 8.25 -4.42 3.18
N THR A 148 7.22 -5.02 2.58
CA THR A 148 6.84 -6.40 2.88
C THR A 148 7.96 -7.38 2.52
N LYS A 149 8.56 -7.27 1.33
CA LYS A 149 9.70 -8.11 0.94
C LYS A 149 10.87 -7.92 1.92
N LYS A 150 11.18 -6.67 2.32
CA LYS A 150 12.24 -6.38 3.30
C LYS A 150 11.94 -6.97 4.67
N SER A 151 10.72 -6.85 5.19
CA SER A 151 10.31 -7.43 6.48
C SER A 151 10.45 -8.96 6.50
N ILE A 152 10.18 -9.63 5.37
CA ILE A 152 10.34 -11.09 5.26
C ILE A 152 11.82 -11.50 5.33
N ILE A 153 12.71 -10.75 4.65
CA ILE A 153 14.16 -11.01 4.68
C ILE A 153 14.77 -10.65 6.04
N TYR A 154 14.46 -9.47 6.58
CA TYR A 154 15.12 -8.95 7.79
C TYR A 154 14.83 -9.82 9.02
N LYS A 155 13.62 -10.37 9.13
CA LYS A 155 13.27 -11.36 10.17
C LYS A 155 14.12 -12.65 10.07
N LYS A 156 14.91 -12.86 9.01
CA LYS A 156 15.82 -13.99 8.85
C LYS A 156 17.27 -13.68 9.23
N VAL A 157 17.77 -12.47 8.95
CA VAL A 157 19.14 -12.06 9.37
C VAL A 157 19.28 -12.14 10.89
N ASN A 158 18.29 -11.62 11.60
CA ASN A 158 18.29 -11.63 13.07
C ASN A 158 18.18 -13.04 13.67
N LEU A 159 17.56 -14.01 12.96
CA LEU A 159 17.46 -15.40 13.43
C LEU A 159 18.71 -16.23 13.13
N LEU A 160 19.46 -15.90 12.07
CA LEU A 160 20.72 -16.57 11.75
C LEU A 160 21.86 -16.09 12.66
N GLU A 161 21.87 -14.81 13.04
CA GLU A 161 22.80 -14.26 14.03
C GLU A 161 22.51 -14.76 15.47
N GLN A 162 21.24 -14.99 15.82
CA GLN A 162 20.88 -15.54 17.14
C GLN A 162 21.19 -17.03 17.31
N ASN A 163 21.26 -17.81 16.23
CA ASN A 163 21.59 -19.24 16.27
C ASN A 163 23.11 -19.53 16.14
N THR A 164 23.95 -18.49 16.14
CA THR A 164 25.42 -18.60 16.11
C THR A 164 26.09 -18.19 17.43
N ILE A 165 25.29 -18.06 18.51
CA ILE A 165 25.76 -17.82 19.89
C ILE A 165 25.43 -19.04 20.75
#